data_AF-A0A497A6F2-F1
#
_entry.id   AF-A0A497A6F2-F1
#
_cell.length_a   1.000
_cell.length_b   1.000
_cell.length_c   1.000
_cell.angle_alpha   90.00
_cell.angle_beta   90.00
_cell.angle_gamma   90.00
#
_symmetry.space_group_name_H-M   'P 1'
#
loop_
_entity.id
_entity.type
_entity.pdbx_description
1 polymer ?
#
loop_
_entity_poly.entity_id
_entity_poly.type
_entity_poly.pdbx_seq_one_letter_code
_entity_poly.pdbx_strand_id
1 'polypeptide(L)'
;ALITRYMREYYESIDRQIRVTIDYNQAFYEQVTCLTPNLRVKAPLPGLVVVEVKADATLHQRVSDVLSSFPLQVERNSKYVNGVLGALCFV
;
A
#
# COMPACT_ATOMS: atom_id res chain seq x y z
N ALA A 1 -10.07 0.67 -15.17
CA ALA A 1 -8.64 1.00 -15.21
C ALA A 1 -8.36 2.05 -14.14
N LEU A 2 -7.19 1.98 -13.50
CA LEU A 2 -6.85 2.80 -12.34
C LEU A 2 -5.37 3.19 -12.40
N ILE A 3 -5.05 4.47 -12.15
CA ILE A 3 -3.68 4.92 -11.88
C ILE A 3 -3.52 5.07 -10.37
N THR A 4 -2.44 4.51 -9.83
CA THR A 4 -2.10 4.57 -8.40
C THR A 4 -0.75 5.25 -8.22
N ARG A 5 -0.66 6.18 -7.28
CA ARG A 5 0.57 6.89 -6.91
C ARG A 5 0.77 6.79 -5.40
N TYR A 6 2.00 6.58 -4.96
CA TYR A 6 2.40 6.58 -3.56
C TYR A 6 3.88 6.93 -3.45
N MET A 7 4.30 7.36 -2.27
CA MET A 7 5.71 7.42 -1.89
C MET A 7 6.07 6.11 -1.21
N ARG A 8 7.24 5.55 -1.53
CA ARG A 8 7.71 4.29 -0.97
C ARG A 8 9.13 4.45 -0.44
N GLU A 9 9.29 4.12 0.82
CA GLU A 9 10.61 3.95 1.44
C GLU A 9 10.95 2.47 1.53
N TYR A 10 12.25 2.17 1.39
CA TYR A 10 12.77 0.80 1.39
C TYR A 10 13.81 0.66 2.50
N TYR A 11 13.61 -0.38 3.32
CA TYR A 11 14.51 -0.76 4.39
C TYR A 11 14.83 -2.26 4.24
N GLU A 12 16.07 -2.63 4.52
CA GLU A 12 16.53 -4.01 4.50
C GLU A 12 17.40 -4.25 5.74
N SER A 13 17.23 -5.40 6.40
CA SER A 13 18.11 -5.79 7.49
C SER A 13 19.53 -6.03 6.98
N ILE A 14 20.52 -5.88 7.87
CA ILE A 14 21.94 -6.03 7.49
C ILE A 14 22.23 -7.41 6.86
N ASP A 15 21.56 -8.45 7.33
CA ASP A 15 21.65 -9.82 6.81
C ASP A 15 20.73 -10.11 5.61
N ARG A 16 19.99 -9.11 5.12
CA ARG A 16 19.09 -9.16 3.96
C ARG A 16 17.94 -10.16 4.04
N GLN A 17 17.65 -10.64 5.25
CA GLN A 17 16.59 -11.61 5.47
C GLN A 17 15.21 -10.96 5.63
N ILE A 18 15.16 -9.71 6.08
CA ILE A 18 13.93 -8.94 6.26
C ILE A 18 13.99 -7.69 5.37
N ARG A 19 12.91 -7.46 4.62
CA ARG A 19 12.67 -6.22 3.88
C ARG A 19 11.41 -5.56 4.41
N VAL A 20 11.48 -4.26 4.65
CA VAL A 20 10.34 -3.46 5.05
C VAL A 20 10.13 -2.35 4.04
N THR A 21 8.89 -2.17 3.60
CA THR A 21 8.51 -0.99 2.81
C THR A 21 7.45 -0.20 3.54
N ILE A 22 7.57 1.12 3.49
CA ILE A 22 6.57 2.05 4.02
C ILE A 22 5.99 2.84 2.85
N ASP A 23 4.70 2.63 2.60
CA ASP A 23 3.96 3.31 1.55
C ASP A 23 3.04 4.37 2.14
N TYR A 24 3.18 5.61 1.70
CA TYR A 24 2.41 6.73 2.23
C TYR A 24 2.07 7.73 1.12
N ASN A 25 1.23 8.72 1.46
CA ASN A 25 0.72 9.72 0.52
C ASN A 25 0.08 9.08 -0.72
N GLN A 26 -0.71 8.01 -0.49
CA GLN A 26 -1.38 7.26 -1.55
C GLN A 26 -2.42 8.15 -2.24
N ALA A 27 -2.49 8.05 -3.57
CA ALA A 27 -3.46 8.74 -4.40
C ALA A 27 -3.88 7.82 -5.55
N PHE A 28 -5.17 7.83 -5.84
CA PHE A 28 -5.79 6.95 -6.81
C PHE A 28 -6.58 7.79 -7.81
N TYR A 29 -6.49 7.44 -9.09
CA TYR A 29 -7.14 8.18 -10.18
C TYR A 29 -7.89 7.19 -11.07
N GLU A 30 -9.21 7.34 -11.12
CA GLU A 30 -10.13 6.61 -12.00
C GLU A 30 -9.82 6.92 -13.48
N GLN A 31 -9.83 5.92 -14.36
CA GLN A 31 -9.47 6.09 -15.79
C GLN A 31 -10.53 5.58 -16.80
N VAL A 32 -11.62 4.99 -16.34
CA VAL A 32 -12.70 4.40 -17.17
C VAL A 32 -13.65 5.47 -17.68
N THR A 33 -13.96 6.48 -16.86
CA THR A 33 -14.96 7.50 -17.19
C THR A 33 -14.42 8.64 -18.04
N CYS A 34 -13.11 8.66 -18.30
CA CYS A 34 -12.42 9.76 -18.98
C CYS A 34 -11.92 9.32 -20.35
N LEU A 35 -12.11 10.17 -21.37
CA LEU A 35 -11.58 9.94 -22.73
C LEU A 35 -10.05 10.10 -22.82
N THR A 36 -9.44 10.72 -21.80
CA THR A 36 -7.99 10.92 -21.66
C THR A 36 -7.54 10.51 -20.26
N PRO A 37 -6.26 10.17 -20.04
CA PRO A 37 -5.77 9.83 -18.71
C PRO A 37 -6.08 10.91 -17.68
N ASN A 38 -6.79 10.54 -16.62
CA ASN A 38 -7.06 11.41 -15.49
C ASN A 38 -5.86 11.39 -14.53
N LEU A 39 -5.18 12.53 -14.42
CA LEU A 39 -4.04 12.71 -13.52
C LEU A 39 -4.28 13.81 -12.48
N ARG A 40 -5.49 14.36 -12.41
CA ARG A 40 -5.80 15.56 -11.63
C ARG A 40 -6.85 15.30 -10.55
N VAL A 41 -7.90 14.54 -10.89
CA VAL A 41 -9.03 14.28 -9.99
C VAL A 41 -8.75 12.97 -9.25
N LYS A 42 -8.43 13.08 -7.96
CA LYS A 42 -8.16 11.94 -7.08
C LYS A 42 -9.46 11.36 -6.54
N ALA A 43 -9.49 10.05 -6.35
CA ALA A 43 -10.52 9.41 -5.55
C ALA A 43 -10.43 9.87 -4.08
N PRO A 44 -11.56 10.13 -3.41
CA PRO A 44 -11.60 10.58 -2.02
C PRO A 44 -11.37 9.39 -1.07
N LEU A 45 -10.11 9.09 -0.80
CA LEU A 45 -9.70 8.05 0.16
C LEU A 45 -8.96 8.68 1.33
N PRO A 46 -9.18 8.20 2.57
CA PRO A 46 -8.43 8.65 3.73
C PRO A 46 -6.93 8.36 3.55
N GLY A 47 -6.10 9.20 4.15
CA GLY A 47 -4.65 9.01 4.14
C GLY A 47 -4.27 7.71 4.82
N LEU A 48 -3.82 6.72 4.05
CA LEU A 48 -3.40 5.42 4.53
C LEU A 48 -1.88 5.26 4.42
N VAL A 49 -1.25 4.85 5.51
CA VAL A 49 0.13 4.35 5.53
C VAL A 49 0.09 2.83 5.55
N VAL A 50 0.82 2.18 4.65
CA VAL A 50 0.92 0.72 4.58
C VAL A 50 2.36 0.32 4.83
N VAL A 51 2.57 -0.48 5.88
CA VAL A 51 3.86 -1.10 6.18
C VAL A 51 3.80 -2.55 5.69
N GLU A 52 4.66 -2.92 4.73
CA GLU A 52 4.80 -4.30 4.28
C GLU A 52 6.11 -4.87 4.82
N VAL A 53 6.05 -6.02 5.48
CA VAL A 53 7.23 -6.80 5.89
C VAL A 53 7.32 -8.04 5.00
N LYS A 54 8.49 -8.28 4.41
CA LYS A 54 8.76 -9.40 3.50
C LYS A 54 9.98 -10.16 3.98
N ALA A 55 9.87 -11.48 4.01
CA ALA A 55 10.92 -12.41 4.38
C ALA A 55 10.69 -13.75 3.69
N ASP A 56 11.68 -14.64 3.78
CA ASP A 56 11.48 -16.05 3.44
C ASP A 56 10.45 -16.70 4.39
N ALA A 57 9.65 -17.64 3.87
CA ALA A 57 8.58 -18.30 4.63
C ALA A 57 9.12 -19.07 5.86
N THR A 58 10.37 -19.52 5.82
CA THR A 58 11.04 -20.21 6.95
C THR A 58 11.32 -19.28 8.13
N LEU A 59 11.27 -17.96 7.94
CA LEU A 59 11.60 -16.96 8.96
C LEU A 59 10.38 -16.39 9.68
N HIS A 60 9.29 -17.16 9.76
CA HIS A 60 8.01 -16.72 10.32
C HIS A 60 8.13 -16.12 11.73
N GLN A 61 8.94 -16.73 12.62
CA GLN A 61 9.12 -16.21 13.99
C GLN A 61 9.71 -14.80 13.97
N ARG A 62 10.74 -14.58 13.14
CA ARG A 62 11.40 -13.29 13.04
C ARG A 62 10.47 -12.21 12.45
N VAL A 63 9.63 -12.59 11.49
CA VAL A 63 8.58 -11.68 10.97
C VAL A 63 7.59 -11.32 12.09
N SER A 64 7.18 -12.29 12.91
CA SER A 64 6.30 -12.03 14.06
C SER A 64 6.93 -11.06 15.05
N ASP A 65 8.22 -11.23 15.36
CA ASP A 65 8.94 -10.35 16.29
C ASP A 65 9.01 -8.91 15.75
N VAL A 66 9.33 -8.74 14.46
CA VAL A 66 9.31 -7.42 13.80
C VAL A 66 7.92 -6.81 13.84
N LEU A 67 6.87 -7.57 13.49
CA LEU A 67 5.49 -7.08 13.49
C LEU A 67 5.01 -6.69 14.89
N SER A 68 5.43 -7.40 15.93
CA SER A 68 5.09 -7.07 17.32
C SER A 68 5.65 -5.72 17.80
N SER A 69 6.67 -5.19 17.10
CA SER A 69 7.22 -3.86 17.38
C SER A 69 6.37 -2.73 16.81
N PHE A 70 5.40 -3.04 15.94
CA PHE A 70 4.46 -2.06 15.41
C PHE A 70 3.15 -2.09 16.21
N PRO A 71 2.66 -0.93 16.71
CA PRO A 71 1.38 -0.85 17.40
C PRO A 71 0.21 -0.84 16.39
N LEU A 72 0.26 -1.68 15.36
CA LEU A 72 -0.68 -1.70 14.23
C LEU A 72 -1.18 -3.12 13.99
N GLN A 73 -2.44 -3.25 13.57
CA GLN A 73 -2.97 -4.54 13.16
C GLN A 73 -2.46 -4.93 11.77
N VAL A 74 -2.18 -6.23 11.62
CA VAL A 74 -1.80 -6.81 10.34
C VAL A 74 -3.06 -7.11 9.55
N GLU A 75 -3.21 -6.48 8.39
CA GLU A 75 -4.34 -6.69 7.49
C GLU A 75 -3.88 -6.96 6.06
N ARG A 76 -4.74 -7.64 5.29
CA ARG A 76 -4.55 -7.75 3.84
C ARG A 76 -4.92 -6.43 3.19
N ASN A 77 -3.96 -5.79 2.55
CA ASN A 77 -4.17 -4.53 1.85
C ASN A 77 -3.88 -4.67 0.35
N SER A 78 -4.87 -4.37 -0.49
CA SER A 78 -4.68 -4.29 -1.94
C SER A 78 -4.89 -2.85 -2.40
N LYS A 79 -3.80 -2.22 -2.87
CA LYS A 79 -3.83 -0.87 -3.42
C LYS A 79 -4.85 -0.73 -4.55
N TYR A 80 -4.95 -1.74 -5.43
CA TYR A 80 -5.91 -1.74 -6.54
C TYR A 80 -7.35 -1.79 -6.04
N VAL A 81 -7.67 -2.73 -5.14
CA VAL A 81 -9.03 -2.88 -4.61
C VAL A 81 -9.45 -1.61 -3.87
N ASN A 82 -8.58 -1.06 -3.01
CA ASN A 82 -8.86 0.16 -2.29
C ASN A 82 -9.10 1.35 -3.24
N GLY A 83 -8.28 1.48 -4.28
CA GLY A 83 -8.45 2.53 -5.28
C GLY A 83 -9.72 2.40 -6.11
N VAL A 84 -10.13 1.18 -6.48
CA VAL A 84 -11.39 0.93 -7.18
C VAL A 84 -12.59 1.21 -6.28
N LEU A 85 -12.58 0.75 -5.02
CA LEU A 85 -13.67 1.00 -4.07
C LEU A 85 -13.84 2.49 -3.77
N GLY A 86 -12.73 3.23 -3.56
CA GLY A 86 -12.78 4.66 -3.34
C GLY A 86 -13.25 5.46 -4.57
N ALA A 87 -12.99 4.95 -5.78
CA ALA A 87 -13.47 5.58 -7.01
C ALA A 87 -14.97 5.29 -7.28
N LEU A 88 -15.47 4.10 -6.89
CA LEU A 88 -16.86 3.69 -7.13
C LEU A 88 -17.85 4.22 -6.09
N CYS A 89 -17.41 4.51 -4.85
CA CYS A 89 -18.31 5.01 -3.79
C CYS A 89 -18.93 6.39 -4.04
N PHE A 90 -18.61 7.06 -5.16
CA PHE A 90 -19.09 8.40 -5.48
C PHE A 90 -19.54 8.56 -6.95
N VAL A 91 -19.86 7.45 -7.63
CA VAL A 91 -20.67 7.46 -8.85
C VAL A 91 -22.13 7.27 -8.49
#